data_AF-A0A4Z0C596-F1
#
_entry.id   AF-A0A4Z0C596-F1
#
_cell.length_a   1.000
_cell.length_b   1.000
_cell.length_c   1.000
_cell.angle_alpha   90.00
_cell.angle_beta   90.00
_cell.angle_gamma   90.00
#
_symmetry.space_group_name_H-M   'P 1'
#
loop_
_entity.id
_entity.type
_entity.pdbx_description
1 polymer ?
#
loop_
_entity_poly.entity_id
_entity_poly.type
_entity_poly.pdbx_seq_one_letter_code
_entity_poly.pdbx_strand_id
1 'polypeptide(L)' 'MTPADYRIESSHPIASPWLPASGAQQHFVADRGLAVAMAAKSTTRPGKEIRVVHVPTGEVVFRKTSPARSEWSDEV' A
#
# COMPACT_ATOMS: atom_id res chain seq x y z
N MET A 1 16.89 5.50 16.18
CA MET A 1 15.85 5.32 15.16
C MET A 1 15.82 3.83 14.83
N THR A 2 14.69 3.15 15.02
CA THR A 2 14.54 1.79 14.51
C THR A 2 14.59 1.84 12.99
N PRO A 3 15.27 0.89 12.31
CA PRO A 3 15.19 0.82 10.86
C PRO A 3 13.73 0.69 10.44
N ALA A 4 13.35 1.39 9.38
CA ALA A 4 12.01 1.25 8.83
C ALA A 4 12.00 0.03 7.90
N ASP A 5 11.62 -1.11 8.45
CA ASP A 5 11.69 -2.41 7.77
C ASP A 5 10.61 -2.58 6.69
N TYR A 6 9.58 -1.73 6.69
CA TYR A 6 8.46 -1.83 5.75
C TYR A 6 8.27 -0.54 4.96
N ARG A 7 8.17 -0.67 3.63
CA ARG A 7 7.87 0.40 2.69
C ARG A 7 6.48 0.18 2.11
N ILE A 8 5.56 1.10 2.40
CA ILE A 8 4.32 1.25 1.65
C ILE A 8 4.66 1.96 0.36
N GLU A 9 4.28 1.42 -0.79
CA GLU A 9 4.55 2.02 -2.09
C GLU A 9 3.35 1.95 -3.03
N SER A 10 3.28 2.93 -3.93
CA SER A 10 2.37 2.94 -5.06
C SER A 10 2.98 3.71 -6.22
N SER A 11 2.65 3.33 -7.45
CA SER A 11 2.99 4.14 -8.63
C SER A 11 2.25 5.48 -8.66
N HIS A 12 1.23 5.67 -7.82
CA HIS A 12 0.39 6.87 -7.78
C HIS A 12 0.39 7.52 -6.41
N PRO A 13 0.07 8.82 -6.31
CA PRO A 13 -0.05 9.52 -5.04
C PRO A 13 -0.97 8.77 -4.08
N ILE A 14 -0.44 8.47 -2.88
CA ILE A 14 -1.20 7.81 -1.82
C ILE A 14 -1.93 8.90 -1.03
N ALA A 15 -3.25 8.77 -0.96
CA ALA A 15 -4.15 9.61 -0.18
C ALA A 15 -4.67 8.80 1.01
N SER A 16 -4.30 9.23 2.22
CA SER A 16 -4.80 8.64 3.46
C SER A 16 -4.88 9.71 4.55
N PRO A 17 -5.95 9.74 5.36
CA PRO A 17 -6.02 10.58 6.54
C PRO A 17 -4.93 10.27 7.57
N TRP A 18 -4.32 9.08 7.49
CA TRP A 18 -3.38 8.56 8.47
C TRP A 18 -1.92 8.72 8.05
N LEU A 19 -1.66 9.30 6.88
CA LEU A 19 -0.29 9.50 6.38
C LEU A 19 0.14 10.94 6.60
N PRO A 20 1.37 11.17 7.12
CA PRO A 20 1.85 12.50 7.47
C PRO A 20 2.05 13.41 6.25
N ALA A 21 2.17 12.83 5.06
CA ALA A 21 2.27 13.55 3.79
C ALA A 21 1.27 12.98 2.79
N SER A 22 0.14 13.68 2.61
CA SER A 22 -0.82 13.33 1.56
C SER A 22 -0.17 13.51 0.18
N GLY A 23 -0.28 12.49 -0.67
CA GLY A 23 0.21 12.52 -2.04
C GLY A 23 1.63 11.96 -2.25
N ALA A 24 2.33 11.56 -1.19
CA ALA A 24 3.57 10.81 -1.35
C ALA A 24 3.29 9.42 -1.96
N GLN A 25 4.23 8.94 -2.77
CA GLN A 25 4.14 7.62 -3.41
C GLN A 25 4.71 6.50 -2.54
N GLN A 26 5.42 6.87 -1.46
CA GLN A 26 6.05 5.92 -0.56
C GLN A 26 6.05 6.41 0.89
N HIS A 27 5.90 5.48 1.82
CA HIS A 27 6.00 5.71 3.26
C HIS A 27 6.74 4.58 3.93
N PHE A 28 7.57 4.91 4.92
CA PHE A 28 8.41 3.96 5.63
C PHE A 28 7.92 3.78 7.06
N VAL A 29 7.86 2.53 7.52
CA VAL A 29 7.27 2.12 8.79
C VAL A 29 8.12 1.00 9.39
N ALA A 30 8.32 1.01 10.71
CA ALA A 30 9.08 -0.04 11.38
C ALA A 30 8.26 -1.32 11.62
N ASP A 31 6.93 -1.21 11.73
CA ASP A 31 6.04 -2.34 12.06
C ASP A 31 5.23 -2.83 10.84
N ARG A 32 5.14 -4.15 10.70
CA ARG A 32 4.38 -4.82 9.63
C ARG A 32 2.89 -4.52 9.73
N GLY A 33 2.32 -4.68 10.93
CA GLY A 33 0.88 -4.53 11.15
C GLY A 33 0.41 -3.12 10.84
N LEU A 34 1.19 -2.13 11.29
CA LEU A 34 0.96 -0.72 11.01
C LEU A 34 1.09 -0.42 9.51
N ALA A 35 2.13 -0.93 8.83
CA ALA A 35 2.31 -0.74 7.39
C ALA A 35 1.13 -1.31 6.59
N VAL A 36 0.68 -2.52 6.93
CA VAL A 36 -0.48 -3.17 6.31
C VAL A 36 -1.76 -2.40 6.58
N ALA A 37 -2.02 -2.00 7.83
CA ALA A 37 -3.20 -1.24 8.20
C ALA A 37 -3.29 0.10 7.45
N MET A 38 -2.15 0.82 7.36
CA MET A 38 -2.07 2.06 6.60
C MET A 38 -2.30 1.81 5.11
N ALA A 39 -1.63 0.83 4.50
CA ALA A 39 -1.84 0.48 3.08
C ALA A 39 -3.29 0.06 2.79
N ALA A 40 -3.91 -0.73 3.67
CA ALA A 40 -5.28 -1.20 3.55
C ALA A 40 -6.30 -0.04 3.65
N LYS A 41 -6.03 0.97 4.47
CA LYS A 41 -6.90 2.15 4.65
C LYS A 41 -6.59 3.31 3.71
N SER A 42 -5.48 3.26 2.98
CA SER A 42 -5.10 4.30 2.02
C SER A 42 -5.82 4.12 0.69
N THR A 43 -6.02 5.19 -0.05
CA THR A 43 -6.49 5.16 -1.44
C THR A 43 -5.42 5.78 -2.33
N THR A 44 -5.34 5.37 -3.58
CA THR A 44 -4.52 6.10 -4.57
C THR A 44 -5.44 6.82 -5.52
N ARG A 45 -5.00 7.92 -6.12
CA ARG A 45 -5.70 8.56 -7.23
C ARG A 45 -4.78 8.49 -8.45
N PRO A 46 -5.16 7.80 -9.54
CA PRO A 46 -6.51 7.38 -9.95
C PRO A 46 -6.88 5.92 -9.60
N GLY A 47 -6.80 5.49 -8.34
CA GLY A 47 -7.30 4.18 -7.90
C GLY A 47 -6.51 3.02 -8.49
N LYS A 48 -5.21 2.99 -8.23
CA LYS A 48 -4.31 1.91 -8.63
C LYS A 48 -3.82 1.15 -7.40
N GLU A 49 -2.81 0.33 -7.62
CA GLU A 49 -2.28 -0.59 -6.65
C GLU A 49 -1.48 0.09 -5.53
N ILE A 50 -1.60 -0.43 -4.31
CA ILE A 50 -0.79 -0.11 -3.13
C ILE A 50 -0.16 -1.41 -2.64
N ARG A 51 1.13 -1.40 -2.36
CA ARG A 51 1.89 -2.55 -1.84
C ARG A 51 2.58 -2.21 -0.53
N VAL A 52 2.86 -3.22 0.27
CA VAL A 52 3.80 -3.14 1.40
C VAL A 52 4.93 -4.10 1.12
N VAL A 53 6.15 -3.58 1.14
CA VAL A 53 7.39 -4.30 0.87
C VAL A 53 8.22 -4.37 2.14
N HIS A 54 8.69 -5.55 2.51
CA HIS A 54 9.69 -5.71 3.56
C HIS A 54 11.08 -5.39 2.99
N VAL A 55 11.60 -4.21 3.34
CA VAL A 55 12.82 -3.60 2.75
C VAL A 55 14.04 -4.52 2.78
N PRO A 56 14.35 -5.23 3.89
CA PRO A 56 15.52 -6.12 3.93
C PRO A 56 15.47 -7.28 2.92
N THR A 57 14.27 -7.78 2.61
CA THR A 57 14.10 -8.98 1.76
C THR A 57 13.56 -8.68 0.37
N GLY A 58 12.93 -7.52 0.17
CA GLY A 58 12.16 -7.20 -1.02
C GLY A 58 10.79 -7.89 -1.12
N GLU A 59 10.39 -8.69 -0.11
CA GLU A 59 9.12 -9.42 -0.14
C GLU A 59 7.91 -8.47 -0.07
N VAL A 60 6.91 -8.71 -0.93
CA VAL A 60 5.62 -8.00 -0.85
C VAL A 60 4.73 -8.70 0.18
N VAL A 61 4.63 -8.13 1.37
CA VAL A 61 3.85 -8.69 2.48
C VAL A 61 2.36 -8.34 2.40
N PHE A 62 2.00 -7.34 1.60
CA PHE A 62 0.61 -6.97 1.33
C PHE A 62 0.48 -6.29 -0.03
N ARG A 63 -0.62 -6.57 -0.71
CA ARG A 63 -0.96 -5.99 -2.01
C ARG A 63 -2.45 -5.69 -2.05
N LYS A 64 -2.79 -4.46 -2.43
CA LYS A 64 -4.17 -4.03 -2.67
C LYS A 64 -4.27 -3.37 -4.03
N THR A 65 -5.01 -3.97 -4.93
CA THR A 65 -5.45 -3.34 -6.17
C THR A 65 -6.81 -2.67 -5.91
N SER A 66 -6.99 -1.44 -6.37
CA SER A 66 -8.35 -0.90 -6.43
C SER A 66 -9.12 -1.72 -7.47
N PRO A 67 -10.39 -2.08 -7.24
CA PRO A 67 -11.16 -2.79 -8.24
C PRO A 67 -11.38 -1.82 -9.42
N ALA A 68 -10.59 -1.96 -10.49
CA ALA A 68 -11.21 -1.90 -11.80
C ALA A 68 -12.20 -3.06 -11.76
N ARG A 69 -13.51 -2.75 -11.73
CA ARG A 69 -14.65 -3.67 -11.80
C ARG A 69 -14.17 -5.12 -11.93
N SER A 70 -14.17 -5.88 -10.82
CA SER A 70 -13.89 -7.31 -10.89
C SER A 70 -14.81 -7.86 -11.97
N GLU A 71 -14.25 -8.19 -13.14
CA GLU A 71 -14.91 -9.04 -14.12
C GLU A 71 -14.96 -10.39 -13.43
N TRP A 72 -16.03 -10.58 -12.66
CA TRP A 72 -16.54 -11.88 -12.27
C TRP A 72 -16.79 -12.59 -13.60
N SER A 73 -15.82 -13.37 -14.07
CA SER A 73 -16.12 -14.45 -14.99
C SER A 73 -16.83 -15.50 -14.16
N ASP A 74 -18.15 -15.34 -14.07
CA ASP A 74 -19.04 -16.43 -13.68
C ASP A 74 -19.21 -17.28 -14.94
N GLU A 75 -18.41 -18.35 -15.03
CA GLU A 75 -18.66 -19.44 -15.97
C GLU A 75 -19.45 -20.50 -15.20
N VAL A 76 -20.77 -20.55 -15.43
CA VAL A 76 -21.61 -21.76 -15.30
C VAL A 76 -22.87 -21.64 -16.16
#